data_AF-A0A090IPN6-F1
#
_entry.id   AF-A0A090IPN6-F1
#
_cell.length_a   1.000
_cell.length_b   1.000
_cell.length_c   1.000
_cell.angle_alpha   90.00
_cell.angle_beta   90.00
_cell.angle_gamma   90.00
#
_symmetry.space_group_name_H-M   'P 1'
#
loop_
_entity.id
_entity.type
_entity.pdbx_description
1 polymer ?
#
loop_
_entity_poly.entity_id
_entity_poly.type
_entity_poly.pdbx_seq_one_letter_code
_entity_poly.pdbx_strand_id
1 'polypeptide(L)' 'MNHVKLEYQVMGFGNWITATVSTEIANKLAEEYKSYGWPVKIS' A
#
# COMPACT_ATOMS: atom_id res chain seq x y z
N MET A 1 2.15 15.13 11.66
CA MET A 1 2.05 13.76 11.12
C MET A 1 1.70 13.88 9.65
N ASN A 2 2.59 13.45 8.76
CA ASN A 2 2.31 13.45 7.32
C ASN A 2 1.61 12.14 6.97
N HIS A 3 0.37 12.25 6.48
CA HIS A 3 -0.36 11.12 5.93
C HIS A 3 -0.08 11.02 4.43
N VAL A 4 0.12 9.81 3.95
CA VAL A 4 0.34 9.47 2.54
C VAL A 4 -0.74 8.51 2.09
N LYS A 5 -0.97 8.46 0.79
CA LYS A 5 -1.94 7.54 0.19
C LYS A 5 -1.22 6.25 -0.20
N LEU A 6 -1.56 5.17 0.47
CA LEU A 6 -1.17 3.81 0.10
C LEU A 6 -2.20 3.24 -0.86
N GLU A 7 -1.76 2.79 -2.03
CA GLU A 7 -2.58 2.16 -3.05
C GLU A 7 -2.05 0.75 -3.30
N TYR A 8 -2.87 -0.27 -3.19
CA TYR A 8 -2.43 -1.66 -3.38
C TYR A 8 -3.50 -2.51 -4.07
N GLN A 9 -3.08 -3.60 -4.71
CA GLN A 9 -3.96 -4.54 -5.39
C GLN A 9 -3.78 -5.96 -4.86
N VAL A 10 -4.83 -6.53 -4.28
CA VAL A 10 -4.79 -7.88 -3.73
C VAL A 10 -4.54 -8.89 -4.86
N MET A 11 -3.48 -9.69 -4.73
CA MET A 11 -3.09 -10.73 -5.70
C MET A 11 -2.84 -10.23 -7.14
N GLY A 12 -2.77 -8.91 -7.37
CA GLY A 12 -2.66 -8.33 -8.71
C GLY A 12 -3.92 -8.47 -9.60
N PHE A 13 -5.04 -8.93 -9.02
CA PHE A 13 -6.31 -9.07 -9.73
C PHE A 13 -7.42 -8.32 -8.97
N GLY A 14 -8.12 -7.40 -9.64
CA GLY A 14 -9.21 -6.61 -9.07
C GLY A 14 -8.93 -5.12 -8.96
N ASN A 15 -9.75 -4.40 -8.18
CA ASN A 15 -9.64 -2.95 -8.03
C ASN A 15 -8.47 -2.55 -7.11
N TRP A 16 -7.89 -1.38 -7.39
CA TRP A 16 -6.93 -0.76 -6.48
C TRP A 16 -7.63 -0.32 -5.21
N ILE A 17 -7.12 -0.77 -4.06
CA ILE A 17 -7.57 -0.37 -2.74
C ILE A 17 -6.70 0.79 -2.29
N THR A 18 -7.34 1.86 -1.81
CA THR A 18 -6.65 3.07 -1.37
C THR A 18 -6.87 3.31 0.12
N ALA A 19 -5.79 3.54 0.86
CA ALA A 19 -5.82 3.85 2.28
C ALA A 19 -4.94 5.07 2.58
N THR A 20 -5.43 6.00 3.40
CA THR A 20 -4.65 7.14 3.87
C THR A 20 -4.10 6.83 5.25
N VAL A 21 -2.79 6.67 5.35
CA VAL A 21 -2.09 6.28 6.58
C VAL A 21 -0.83 7.13 6.77
N SER A 22 -0.24 7.11 7.97
CA SER A 22 1.04 7.79 8.22
C SER A 22 2.16 7.21 7.35
N THR A 23 3.14 8.03 6.98
CA THR A 23 4.29 7.60 6.15
C THR A 23 4.98 6.34 6.68
N GLU A 24 5.18 6.24 7.99
CA GLU A 24 5.81 5.06 8.63
C GLU A 24 4.99 3.78 8.42
N ILE A 25 3.67 3.89 8.56
CA ILE A 25 2.75 2.77 8.37
C ILE A 25 2.65 2.40 6.89
N ALA A 26 2.61 3.38 5.99
CA ALA A 26 2.56 3.13 4.54
C ALA A 26 3.78 2.35 4.07
N ASN A 27 4.98 2.71 4.54
CA ASN A 27 6.21 2.00 4.19
C ASN A 27 6.17 0.55 4.69
N LYS A 28 5.79 0.34 5.95
CA LYS A 28 5.75 -1.01 6.53
C LYS A 28 4.71 -1.90 5.86
N LEU A 29 3.52 -1.38 5.57
CA LEU A 29 2.49 -2.11 4.82
C LEU A 29 2.93 -2.40 3.38
N ALA A 30 3.63 -1.46 2.73
CA ALA A 30 4.13 -1.67 1.38
C ALA A 30 5.19 -2.78 1.31
N GLU A 31 6.07 -2.91 2.31
CA GLU A 31 7.01 -4.03 2.39
C GLU A 31 6.29 -5.37 2.55
N GLU A 32 5.34 -5.45 3.49
CA GLU A 32 4.53 -6.66 3.72
C GLU A 32 3.76 -7.08 2.46
N TYR A 33 3.07 -6.14 1.83
CA TYR A 33 2.25 -6.41 0.65
C TYR A 33 3.10 -6.79 -0.56
N LYS A 34 4.28 -6.19 -0.74
CA LYS A 34 5.25 -6.62 -1.76
C LYS A 34 5.75 -8.03 -1.50
N SER A 35 5.96 -8.42 -0.25
CA SER A 35 6.34 -9.80 0.13
C SER A 35 5.27 -10.82 -0.27
N TYR A 36 3.99 -10.43 -0.22
CA TYR A 36 2.87 -11.24 -0.74
C TYR A 36 2.74 -11.22 -2.28
N GLY A 37 3.63 -10.51 -2.98
CA GLY A 37 3.58 -10.36 -4.45
C GLY A 37 2.50 -9.39 -4.92
N TRP A 38 1.95 -8.56 -4.04
CA TRP A 38 0.91 -7.62 -4.40
C TRP A 38 1.51 -6.34 -4.99
N PRO A 39 0.94 -5.78 -6.07
CA PRO A 39 1.30 -4.45 -6.54
C PRO A 39 0.96 -3.38 -5.50
N VAL A 40 1.92 -2.51 -5.18
CA VAL A 40 1.77 -1.42 -4.20
C VAL A 40 2.37 -0.12 -4.72
N LYS A 41 1.72 0.99 -4.42
CA LYS A 41 2.14 2.37 -4.70
C LYS A 41 1.90 3.26 -3.49
N ILE A 42 2.82 4.18 -3.21
CA ILE A 42 2.67 5.21 -2.17
C ILE A 42 2.70 6.56 -2.90
N SER A 43 1.69 7.40 -2.67
CA SER A 43 1.49 8.73 -3.28
C SER A 43 1.30 9.82 -2.23
#